data_AF-A0A9J6CY84-F1
#
_entry.id   AF-A0A9J6CY84-F1
#
_cell.length_a   1.000
_cell.length_b   1.000
_cell.length_c   1.000
_cell.angle_alpha   90.00
_cell.angle_beta   90.00
_cell.angle_gamma   90.00
#
_symmetry.space_group_name_H-M   'P 1'
#
loop_
_entity.id
_entity.type
_entity.pdbx_description
1 polymer ?
#
loop_
_entity_poly.entity_id
_entity_poly.type
_entity_poly.pdbx_seq_one_letter_code
_entity_poly.pdbx_strand_id
1 'polypeptide(L)'
;MDYKRKQSGRLSSSQQSGSKKSRKQNDDDDEPMDFEAELALMEQQLSEEQAMDDVDSQESVAGPADVCTSMRWARPPLDTPWDPLARSLEFQQLDLDHYLGEPLPGMPGMSRGPIPIVRMFGVTDDGHSVLCHVHGFLPYFYVEAPPNFRKEHCWAFREALNKAVLKDMRSNKNQLSDTVVGIDMVLKQSIYGYNSKGKTPFLKVTMVLPRLIAPAKRLLETGNVTVDPYGAPSYRIFESNVDFEIREKEQRKLGNKKLCEEDVPAASSIANTWLSRLVLRFAAVSVSGWFFMLFRFCP
;
A
#
# COMPACT_ATOMS: atom_id res chain seq x y z
N MET A 1 10.66 37.94 66.85
CA MET A 1 11.88 38.52 67.42
C MET A 1 12.98 38.37 66.40
N ASP A 2 13.44 39.50 65.89
CA ASP A 2 14.69 39.69 65.12
C ASP A 2 15.85 38.89 65.74
N TYR A 3 16.83 38.40 64.97
CA TYR A 3 17.97 39.22 64.55
C TYR A 3 18.64 38.74 63.25
N LYS A 4 18.91 39.73 62.39
CA LYS A 4 19.78 39.77 61.19
C LYS A 4 21.27 39.49 61.48
N ARG A 5 22.01 38.98 60.48
CA ARG A 5 23.18 39.63 59.79
C ARG A 5 23.74 38.70 58.69
N LYS A 6 23.74 39.03 57.37
CA LYS A 6 24.68 39.89 56.56
C LYS A 6 26.16 39.44 56.72
N GLN A 7 26.99 39.16 55.70
CA GLN A 7 27.39 39.92 54.47
C GLN A 7 28.23 38.97 53.56
N SER A 8 28.02 38.88 52.25
CA SER A 8 28.70 39.60 51.13
C SER A 8 30.23 39.48 51.02
N GLY A 9 30.73 39.04 49.84
CA GLY A 9 32.11 39.27 49.41
C GLY A 9 32.42 38.69 48.03
N ARG A 10 32.43 39.56 47.01
CA ARG A 10 32.80 39.30 45.60
C ARG A 10 34.33 39.36 45.40
N LEU A 11 34.80 38.53 44.46
CA LEU A 11 35.76 38.76 43.35
C LEU A 11 36.85 39.84 43.47
N SER A 12 38.07 39.48 43.03
CA SER A 12 39.03 40.22 42.16
C SER A 12 40.47 39.82 42.54
N SER A 13 41.21 39.10 41.69
CA SER A 13 42.01 39.51 40.52
C SER A 13 43.45 39.97 40.84
N SER A 14 44.39 39.26 40.19
CA SER A 14 45.67 39.73 39.60
C SER A 14 46.81 40.24 40.49
N GLN A 15 48.01 39.62 40.40
CA GLN A 15 49.14 40.10 39.57
C GLN A 15 50.44 39.28 39.72
N GLN A 16 50.99 38.86 38.57
CA GLN A 16 52.40 38.76 38.11
C GLN A 16 53.58 38.48 39.08
N SER A 17 54.45 37.52 38.73
CA SER A 17 55.81 37.77 38.17
C SER A 17 56.76 36.54 38.19
N GLY A 18 57.52 36.35 37.10
CA GLY A 18 58.98 36.13 37.14
C GLY A 18 59.62 34.76 37.43
N SER A 19 59.81 33.95 36.38
CA SER A 19 61.03 33.16 36.03
C SER A 19 61.76 32.23 37.04
N LYS A 20 61.92 30.94 36.68
CA LYS A 20 63.20 30.31 36.25
C LYS A 20 63.05 28.82 35.90
N LYS A 21 63.62 28.44 34.73
CA LYS A 21 63.84 27.08 34.23
C LYS A 21 64.65 26.23 35.22
N SER A 22 64.29 24.96 35.38
CA SER A 22 65.28 23.88 35.47
C SER A 22 64.77 22.67 34.68
N ARG A 23 65.62 22.16 33.80
CA ARG A 23 65.38 21.05 32.87
C ARG A 23 65.88 19.77 33.55
N LYS A 24 65.01 18.76 33.67
CA LYS A 24 65.35 17.36 33.95
C LYS A 24 64.27 16.53 33.23
N GLN A 25 64.58 16.06 32.02
CA GLN A 25 65.14 14.72 31.72
C GLN A 25 64.01 13.69 31.75
N ASN A 26 63.68 13.17 30.57
CA ASN A 26 62.69 12.12 30.32
C ASN A 26 62.81 10.99 31.34
N ASP A 27 61.68 10.62 31.92
CA ASP A 27 61.37 9.25 32.32
C ASP A 27 60.02 8.89 31.70
N ASP A 28 59.95 7.66 31.20
CA ASP A 28 58.76 7.03 30.64
C ASP A 28 57.69 6.89 31.73
N ASP A 29 56.61 7.66 31.63
CA ASP A 29 55.43 7.50 32.47
C ASP A 29 54.31 6.89 31.62
N ASP A 30 54.23 5.55 31.62
CA ASP A 30 52.97 4.80 31.44
C ASP A 30 52.05 5.10 32.64
N GLU A 31 51.60 6.35 32.77
CA GLU A 31 50.53 6.71 33.68
C GLU A 31 49.21 6.27 33.02
N PRO A 32 48.38 5.45 33.69
CA PRO A 32 47.08 5.08 33.14
C PRO A 32 46.27 6.36 32.94
N MET A 33 45.82 6.60 31.70
CA MET A 33 45.05 7.80 31.39
C MET A 33 43.92 7.94 32.41
N ASP A 34 43.88 9.09 33.08
CA ASP A 34 42.83 9.43 34.04
C ASP A 34 41.47 9.25 33.34
N PHE A 35 40.53 8.56 33.99
CA PHE A 35 39.25 8.19 33.39
C PHE A 35 38.49 9.43 32.86
N GLU A 36 38.71 10.58 33.48
CA GLU A 36 38.17 11.87 33.06
C GLU A 36 38.75 12.35 31.72
N ALA A 37 40.03 12.06 31.44
CA ALA A 37 40.67 12.37 30.17
C ALA A 37 40.19 11.45 29.02
N GLU A 38 39.95 10.17 29.31
CA GLU A 38 39.37 9.23 28.33
C GLU A 38 37.92 9.60 27.99
N LEU A 39 37.12 9.99 28.98
CA LEU A 39 35.77 10.52 28.79
C LEU A 39 35.75 11.82 27.98
N ALA A 40 36.67 12.75 28.27
CA ALA A 40 36.78 14.00 27.52
C ALA A 40 37.18 13.76 26.06
N LEU A 41 38.05 12.78 25.80
CA LEU A 41 38.42 12.39 24.44
C LEU A 41 37.22 11.80 23.69
N MET A 42 36.41 10.98 24.36
CA MET A 42 35.22 10.38 23.77
C MET A 42 34.10 11.41 23.53
N GLU A 43 33.92 12.37 24.44
CA GLU A 43 32.99 13.49 24.27
C GLU A 43 33.42 14.41 23.13
N GLN A 44 34.73 14.66 23.00
CA GLN A 44 35.28 15.42 21.89
C GLN A 44 35.06 14.69 20.56
N GLN A 45 35.32 13.38 20.48
CA GLN A 45 35.06 12.58 19.29
C GLN A 45 33.58 12.56 18.91
N LEU A 46 32.67 12.42 19.89
CA LEU A 46 31.23 12.49 19.66
C LEU A 46 30.79 13.87 19.18
N SER A 47 31.40 14.95 19.69
CA SER A 47 31.12 16.31 19.24
C SER A 47 31.64 16.60 17.84
N GLU A 48 32.78 16.02 17.46
CA GLU A 48 33.36 16.11 16.12
C GLU A 48 32.55 15.28 15.11
N GLU A 49 32.06 14.09 15.50
CA GLU A 49 31.12 13.29 14.71
C GLU A 49 29.77 14.02 14.52
N GLN A 50 29.23 14.62 15.58
CA GLN A 50 28.01 15.44 15.50
C GLN A 50 28.20 16.70 14.64
N ALA A 51 29.35 17.36 14.73
CA ALA A 51 29.67 18.52 13.90
C ALA A 51 29.84 18.14 12.42
N MET A 52 30.29 16.91 12.13
CA MET A 52 30.41 16.40 10.77
C MET A 52 29.03 16.03 10.18
N ASP A 53 28.11 15.53 11.00
CA ASP A 53 26.71 15.29 10.62
C ASP A 53 25.95 16.62 10.36
N ASP A 54 26.24 17.68 11.09
CA ASP A 54 25.56 18.99 10.94
C ASP A 54 25.96 19.72 9.63
N VAL A 55 27.13 19.42 9.07
CA VAL A 55 27.59 19.95 7.78
C VAL A 55 26.94 19.21 6.59
N ASP A 56 26.66 17.90 6.71
CA ASP A 56 25.95 17.11 5.69
C ASP A 56 24.42 17.37 5.69
N SER A 57 23.94 18.11 6.70
CA SER A 57 22.52 18.45 6.93
C SER A 57 22.06 19.78 6.28
N GLN A 58 22.98 20.57 5.72
CA GLN A 58 22.66 21.94 5.25
C GLN A 58 22.06 22.05 3.85
N GLU A 59 22.01 21.00 3.05
CA GLU A 59 21.31 21.02 1.76
C GLU A 59 20.10 20.07 1.78
N SER A 60 19.07 20.51 2.49
CA SER A 60 17.75 19.88 2.47
C SER A 60 17.10 20.03 1.09
N VAL A 61 17.05 18.94 0.32
CA VAL A 61 16.27 18.87 -0.93
C VAL A 61 14.84 18.46 -0.58
N ALA A 62 13.86 19.19 -1.10
CA ALA A 62 12.45 18.97 -0.80
C ALA A 62 11.97 17.59 -1.29
N GLY A 63 11.80 16.65 -0.37
CA GLY A 63 11.05 15.40 -0.55
C GLY A 63 9.63 15.49 0.03
N PRO A 64 8.78 14.46 -0.16
CA PRO A 64 7.39 14.50 0.27
C PRO A 64 7.27 14.57 1.81
N ALA A 65 6.71 15.68 2.30
CA ALA A 65 6.19 16.05 3.63
C ALA A 65 6.99 15.73 4.91
N ASP A 66 7.71 14.62 5.00
CA ASP A 66 8.50 14.24 6.17
C ASP A 66 9.82 13.58 5.69
N VAL A 67 10.95 14.17 6.11
CA VAL A 67 12.35 13.73 6.01
C VAL A 67 13.22 14.69 5.20
N CYS A 68 14.05 15.43 5.93
CA CYS A 68 15.31 15.97 5.41
C CYS A 68 16.20 14.77 5.07
N THR A 69 16.23 14.35 3.80
CA THR A 69 17.26 13.40 3.36
C THR A 69 18.54 14.20 3.21
N SER A 70 19.63 13.81 3.89
CA SER A 70 20.93 14.39 3.55
C SER A 70 21.20 14.11 2.06
N MET A 71 21.84 15.06 1.38
CA MET A 71 22.13 14.92 -0.05
C MET A 71 22.87 13.61 -0.37
N ARG A 72 23.66 13.14 0.59
CA ARG A 72 24.41 11.89 0.52
C ARG A 72 23.54 10.65 0.30
N TRP A 73 22.31 10.63 0.81
CA TRP A 73 21.42 9.46 0.74
C TRP A 73 20.16 9.69 -0.10
N ALA A 74 20.04 10.87 -0.73
CA ALA A 74 18.93 11.18 -1.62
C ALA A 74 18.96 10.28 -2.86
N ARG A 75 17.78 9.90 -3.35
CA ARG A 75 17.67 9.19 -4.63
C ARG A 75 17.96 10.14 -5.79
N PRO A 76 18.47 9.63 -6.93
CA PRO A 76 18.66 10.44 -8.11
C PRO A 76 17.34 11.14 -8.52
N PRO A 77 17.37 12.47 -8.79
CA PRO A 77 16.21 13.16 -9.33
C PRO A 77 15.93 12.69 -10.76
N LEU A 78 14.70 12.89 -11.24
CA LEU A 78 14.36 12.63 -12.63
C LEU A 78 15.00 13.71 -13.52
N ASP A 79 15.80 13.30 -14.51
CA ASP A 79 16.44 14.23 -15.47
C ASP A 79 15.42 15.03 -16.28
N THR A 80 14.27 14.43 -16.59
CA THR A 80 13.17 15.06 -17.32
C THR A 80 11.82 14.69 -16.72
N PRO A 81 10.85 15.63 -16.68
CA PRO A 81 9.49 15.35 -16.23
C PRO A 81 8.89 14.13 -16.95
N TRP A 82 8.35 13.19 -16.18
CA TRP A 82 7.77 11.96 -16.74
C TRP A 82 6.55 12.25 -17.61
N ASP A 83 6.60 11.85 -18.88
CA ASP A 83 5.47 11.96 -19.82
C ASP A 83 4.79 10.59 -19.98
N PRO A 84 3.59 10.40 -19.41
CA PRO A 84 2.89 9.12 -19.47
C PRO A 84 2.37 8.77 -20.88
N LEU A 85 2.35 9.70 -21.83
CA LEU A 85 1.90 9.43 -23.21
C LEU A 85 3.04 8.96 -24.11
N ALA A 86 4.28 9.34 -23.79
CA ALA A 86 5.44 9.04 -24.62
C ALA A 86 6.20 7.77 -24.18
N ARG A 87 6.17 7.41 -22.89
CA ARG A 87 6.99 6.33 -22.32
C ARG A 87 6.20 5.39 -21.41
N SER A 88 6.51 4.09 -21.51
CA SER A 88 6.05 3.06 -20.55
C SER A 88 6.81 3.19 -19.25
N LEU A 89 6.11 2.96 -18.13
CA LEU A 89 6.73 2.90 -16.81
C LEU A 89 6.95 1.44 -16.45
N GLU A 90 8.22 1.10 -16.21
CA GLU A 90 8.67 -0.25 -15.87
C GLU A 90 9.41 -0.16 -14.54
N PHE A 91 9.00 -0.96 -13.56
CA PHE A 91 9.60 -0.96 -12.24
C PHE A 91 9.46 -2.31 -11.56
N GLN A 92 10.41 -2.61 -10.68
CA GLN A 92 10.36 -3.80 -9.84
C GLN A 92 9.41 -3.57 -8.67
N GLN A 93 8.32 -4.34 -8.64
CA GLN A 93 7.38 -4.38 -7.53
C GLN A 93 8.05 -4.91 -6.26
N LEU A 94 7.95 -4.17 -5.16
CA LEU A 94 8.48 -4.56 -3.85
C LEU A 94 7.35 -4.93 -2.87
N ASP A 95 6.35 -4.07 -2.74
CA ASP A 95 5.29 -4.24 -1.74
C ASP A 95 3.91 -3.82 -2.27
N LEU A 96 2.85 -4.36 -1.64
CA LEU A 96 1.46 -4.08 -1.95
C LEU A 96 0.69 -3.74 -0.67
N ASP A 97 -0.10 -2.70 -0.74
CA ASP A 97 -1.03 -2.32 0.31
C ASP A 97 -2.35 -1.84 -0.30
N HIS A 98 -3.41 -1.69 0.48
CA HIS A 98 -4.62 -1.02 0.03
C HIS A 98 -5.10 0.00 1.06
N TYR A 99 -5.73 1.06 0.55
CA TYR A 99 -6.44 2.01 1.39
C TYR A 99 -7.82 2.30 0.82
N LEU A 100 -8.69 2.87 1.65
CA LEU A 100 -10.00 3.32 1.21
C LEU A 100 -9.89 4.79 0.78
N GLY A 101 -10.29 5.07 -0.46
CA GLY A 101 -10.31 6.42 -1.00
C GLY A 101 -11.52 6.67 -1.89
N GLU A 102 -11.62 7.90 -2.37
CA GLU A 102 -12.65 8.28 -3.34
C GLU A 102 -12.27 7.83 -4.75
N PRO A 103 -13.27 7.49 -5.59
CA PRO A 103 -13.02 7.12 -6.97
C PRO A 103 -12.51 8.31 -7.77
N LEU A 104 -11.43 8.08 -8.53
CA LEU A 104 -10.91 9.06 -9.47
C LEU A 104 -11.80 9.16 -10.70
N PRO A 105 -12.20 10.37 -11.14
CA PRO A 105 -12.96 10.56 -12.38
C PRO A 105 -12.24 9.95 -13.58
N GLY A 106 -12.96 9.19 -14.42
CA GLY A 106 -12.42 8.55 -15.61
C GLY A 106 -11.76 7.19 -15.37
N MET A 107 -11.60 6.74 -14.12
CA MET A 107 -11.08 5.41 -13.79
C MET A 107 -12.19 4.35 -13.75
N PRO A 108 -11.91 3.09 -14.13
CA PRO A 108 -12.89 2.02 -14.06
C PRO A 108 -13.28 1.71 -12.60
N GLY A 109 -14.50 1.20 -12.41
CA GLY A 109 -15.02 0.82 -11.10
C GLY A 109 -16.25 1.63 -10.69
N MET A 110 -16.52 1.67 -9.38
CA MET A 110 -17.63 2.43 -8.83
C MET A 110 -17.34 3.93 -8.91
N SER A 111 -18.32 4.72 -9.34
CA SER A 111 -18.20 6.18 -9.44
C SER A 111 -18.49 6.93 -8.14
N ARG A 112 -18.88 6.23 -7.07
CA ARG A 112 -19.27 6.82 -5.78
C ARG A 112 -18.89 5.94 -4.59
N GLY A 113 -18.59 6.59 -3.47
CA GLY A 113 -18.37 5.95 -2.17
C GLY A 113 -16.92 5.50 -1.96
N PRO A 114 -16.58 5.09 -0.74
CA PRO A 114 -15.22 4.63 -0.45
C PRO A 114 -14.96 3.33 -1.20
N ILE A 115 -13.96 3.36 -2.07
CA ILE A 115 -13.50 2.21 -2.82
C ILE A 115 -12.11 1.78 -2.34
N PRO A 116 -11.79 0.48 -2.38
CA PRO A 116 -10.45 0.02 -2.12
C PRO A 116 -9.53 0.37 -3.31
N ILE A 117 -8.41 1.03 -3.03
CA ILE A 117 -7.37 1.38 -3.99
C ILE A 117 -6.11 0.65 -3.57
N VAL A 118 -5.53 -0.14 -4.47
CA VAL A 118 -4.28 -0.85 -4.20
C VAL A 118 -3.11 0.08 -4.50
N ARG A 119 -2.13 0.13 -3.61
CA ARG A 119 -0.87 0.83 -3.75
C ARG A 119 0.21 -0.19 -4.02
N MET A 120 0.96 0.01 -5.10
CA MET A 120 2.14 -0.79 -5.43
C MET A 120 3.37 0.08 -5.25
N PHE A 121 4.28 -0.39 -4.41
CA PHE A 121 5.56 0.26 -4.17
C PHE A 121 6.64 -0.47 -4.95
N GLY A 122 7.54 0.27 -5.57
CA GLY A 122 8.64 -0.34 -6.28
C GLY A 122 9.73 0.63 -6.71
N VAL A 123 10.67 0.14 -7.51
CA VAL A 123 11.85 0.88 -7.97
C VAL A 123 12.09 0.66 -9.45
N THR A 124 12.38 1.71 -10.22
CA THR A 124 12.81 1.58 -11.61
C THR A 124 14.24 1.04 -11.70
N ASP A 125 14.67 0.60 -12.89
CA ASP A 125 16.06 0.20 -13.13
C ASP A 125 17.04 1.36 -12.87
N ASP A 126 16.61 2.60 -13.17
CA ASP A 126 17.35 3.83 -12.87
C ASP A 126 17.39 4.21 -11.36
N GLY A 127 16.75 3.41 -10.49
CA GLY A 127 16.79 3.61 -9.04
C GLY A 127 15.76 4.61 -8.48
N HIS A 128 14.79 5.05 -9.28
CA HIS A 128 13.72 5.93 -8.83
C HIS A 128 12.62 5.15 -8.10
N SER A 129 12.15 5.69 -6.97
CA SER A 129 11.01 5.12 -6.25
C SER A 129 9.70 5.39 -6.97
N VAL A 130 8.86 4.38 -7.08
CA VAL A 130 7.54 4.44 -7.71
C VAL A 130 6.46 4.08 -6.69
N LEU A 131 5.42 4.91 -6.63
CA LEU A 131 4.15 4.59 -5.99
C LEU A 131 3.06 4.59 -7.07
N CYS A 132 2.51 3.41 -7.33
CA CYS A 132 1.45 3.22 -8.30
C CYS A 132 0.10 2.99 -7.60
N HIS A 133 -0.92 3.76 -7.97
CA HIS A 133 -2.29 3.59 -7.49
C HIS A 133 -3.12 2.81 -8.51
N VAL A 134 -3.61 1.64 -8.12
CA VAL A 134 -4.43 0.75 -8.94
C VAL A 134 -5.89 0.90 -8.54
N HIS A 135 -6.73 1.21 -9.52
CA HIS A 135 -8.17 1.42 -9.36
C HIS A 135 -8.96 0.37 -10.14
N GLY A 136 -10.25 0.23 -9.81
CA GLY A 136 -11.18 -0.62 -10.54
C GLY A 136 -11.17 -2.10 -10.14
N PHE A 137 -10.36 -2.47 -9.15
CA PHE A 137 -10.40 -3.79 -8.56
C PHE A 137 -11.33 -3.83 -7.33
N LEU A 138 -12.26 -4.78 -7.32
CA LEU A 138 -13.23 -4.95 -6.23
C LEU A 138 -13.13 -6.35 -5.61
N PRO A 139 -13.27 -6.46 -4.28
CA PRO A 139 -13.18 -7.73 -3.58
C PRO A 139 -14.36 -8.62 -3.96
N TYR A 140 -14.11 -9.90 -4.25
CA TYR A 140 -15.17 -10.86 -4.57
C TYR A 140 -14.89 -12.21 -3.94
N PHE A 141 -15.91 -13.03 -3.70
CA PHE A 141 -15.77 -14.43 -3.29
C PHE A 141 -16.76 -15.30 -4.05
N TYR A 142 -16.66 -16.61 -3.92
CA TYR A 142 -17.53 -17.55 -4.64
C TYR A 142 -18.46 -18.30 -3.70
N VAL A 143 -19.64 -18.60 -4.19
CA VAL A 143 -20.67 -19.37 -3.50
C VAL A 143 -21.20 -20.43 -4.46
N GLU A 144 -21.46 -21.63 -3.97
CA GLU A 144 -22.13 -22.65 -4.80
C GLU A 144 -23.58 -22.22 -5.08
N ALA A 145 -23.99 -22.29 -6.34
CA ALA A 145 -25.35 -21.90 -6.71
C ALA A 145 -26.35 -22.96 -6.23
N PRO A 146 -27.50 -22.57 -5.64
CA PRO A 146 -28.58 -23.50 -5.32
C PRO A 146 -29.04 -24.30 -6.54
N PRO A 147 -29.62 -25.51 -6.35
CA PRO A 147 -30.19 -26.25 -7.44
C PRO A 147 -31.25 -25.41 -8.17
N ASN A 148 -31.24 -25.45 -9.49
CA ASN A 148 -32.12 -24.64 -10.36
C ASN A 148 -31.94 -23.12 -10.25
N PHE A 149 -30.82 -22.61 -9.70
CA PHE A 149 -30.51 -21.19 -9.71
C PHE A 149 -30.26 -20.69 -11.14
N ARG A 150 -30.93 -19.60 -11.53
CA ARG A 150 -30.85 -18.98 -12.87
C ARG A 150 -30.31 -17.56 -12.77
N LYS A 151 -29.77 -17.04 -13.87
CA LYS A 151 -29.23 -15.67 -13.95
C LYS A 151 -30.27 -14.59 -13.58
N GLU A 152 -31.54 -14.87 -13.85
CA GLU A 152 -32.68 -14.01 -13.48
C GLU A 152 -32.76 -13.74 -11.98
N HIS A 153 -32.29 -14.68 -11.14
CA HIS A 153 -32.34 -14.57 -9.69
C HIS A 153 -31.12 -13.86 -9.08
N CYS A 154 -30.09 -13.54 -9.88
CA CYS A 154 -28.90 -12.84 -9.40
C CYS A 154 -29.24 -11.49 -8.77
N TRP A 155 -30.20 -10.75 -9.34
CA TRP A 155 -30.63 -9.46 -8.81
C TRP A 155 -31.31 -9.61 -7.44
N ALA A 156 -32.26 -10.54 -7.32
CA ALA A 156 -32.97 -10.80 -6.06
C ALA A 156 -31.99 -11.23 -4.95
N PHE A 157 -31.03 -12.10 -5.28
CA PHE A 157 -29.97 -12.48 -4.35
C PHE A 157 -29.12 -11.29 -3.94
N ARG A 158 -28.70 -10.44 -4.90
CA ARG A 158 -27.90 -9.23 -4.63
C ARG A 158 -28.61 -8.34 -3.63
N GLU A 159 -29.89 -8.06 -3.85
CA GLU A 159 -30.68 -7.23 -2.93
C GLU A 159 -30.84 -7.85 -1.54
N ALA A 160 -31.13 -9.14 -1.47
CA ALA A 160 -31.29 -9.85 -0.21
C ALA A 160 -30.00 -9.81 0.62
N LEU A 161 -28.86 -10.11 0.01
CA LEU A 161 -27.56 -10.06 0.66
C LEU A 161 -27.21 -8.62 1.09
N ASN A 162 -27.44 -7.63 0.21
CA ASN A 162 -27.19 -6.23 0.52
C ASN A 162 -27.99 -5.77 1.76
N LYS A 163 -29.29 -6.08 1.81
CA LYS A 163 -30.17 -5.78 2.96
C LYS A 163 -29.70 -6.47 4.23
N ALA A 164 -29.31 -7.74 4.15
CA ALA A 164 -28.84 -8.51 5.30
C ALA A 164 -27.53 -7.96 5.87
N VAL A 165 -26.55 -7.64 5.01
CA VAL A 165 -25.26 -7.07 5.44
C VAL A 165 -25.45 -5.69 6.04
N LEU A 166 -26.26 -4.81 5.42
CA LEU A 166 -26.57 -3.48 5.96
C LEU A 166 -27.23 -3.56 7.34
N LYS A 167 -28.12 -4.54 7.56
CA LYS A 167 -28.77 -4.77 8.86
C LYS A 167 -27.80 -5.28 9.93
N ASP A 168 -26.83 -6.10 9.56
CA ASP A 168 -25.80 -6.63 10.47
C ASP A 168 -24.74 -5.58 10.86
N MET A 169 -24.58 -4.53 10.04
CA MET A 169 -23.67 -3.43 10.33
C MET A 169 -24.15 -2.60 11.53
N ARG A 170 -23.55 -2.85 12.71
CA ARG A 170 -23.80 -2.08 13.95
C ARG A 170 -23.42 -0.60 13.85
N SER A 171 -22.49 -0.24 12.97
CA SER A 171 -22.07 1.15 12.75
C SER A 171 -21.71 1.37 11.28
N ASN A 172 -22.52 2.16 10.58
CA ASN A 172 -22.24 2.52 9.20
C ASN A 172 -21.27 3.71 9.12
N LYS A 173 -20.03 3.52 9.59
CA LYS A 173 -18.99 4.56 9.63
C LYS A 173 -18.71 5.19 8.25
N ASN A 174 -18.91 4.42 7.19
CA ASN A 174 -18.64 4.81 5.81
C ASN A 174 -19.90 5.23 5.04
N GLN A 175 -21.04 5.38 5.72
CA GLN A 175 -22.34 5.78 5.13
C GLN A 175 -22.67 5.03 3.84
N LEU A 176 -22.40 3.72 3.82
CA LEU A 176 -22.63 2.89 2.65
C LEU A 176 -24.13 2.68 2.46
N SER A 177 -24.65 3.02 1.28
CA SER A 177 -26.00 2.66 0.84
C SER A 177 -26.06 1.27 0.22
N ASP A 178 -24.97 0.85 -0.43
CA ASP A 178 -24.82 -0.45 -1.06
C ASP A 178 -23.51 -1.11 -0.60
N THR A 179 -23.59 -2.40 -0.31
CA THR A 179 -22.48 -3.25 0.18
C THR A 179 -22.09 -4.31 -0.85
N VAL A 180 -23.03 -4.72 -1.70
CA VAL A 180 -22.84 -5.71 -2.77
C VAL A 180 -22.94 -5.01 -4.11
N VAL A 181 -21.88 -5.09 -4.92
CA VAL A 181 -21.82 -4.46 -6.25
C VAL A 181 -22.63 -5.27 -7.25
N GLY A 182 -22.36 -6.57 -7.33
CA GLY A 182 -22.97 -7.43 -8.33
C GLY A 182 -22.75 -8.91 -8.04
N ILE A 183 -23.57 -9.74 -8.70
CA ILE A 183 -23.50 -11.19 -8.58
C ILE A 183 -23.53 -11.80 -9.97
N ASP A 184 -22.44 -12.46 -10.32
CA ASP A 184 -22.28 -13.09 -11.63
C ASP A 184 -22.32 -14.61 -11.50
N MET A 185 -23.07 -15.27 -12.38
CA MET A 185 -23.06 -16.72 -12.45
C MET A 185 -21.88 -17.21 -13.30
N VAL A 186 -21.05 -18.07 -12.74
CA VAL A 186 -19.85 -18.62 -13.37
C VAL A 186 -19.78 -20.14 -13.21
N LEU A 187 -19.27 -20.85 -14.21
CA LEU A 187 -19.04 -22.30 -14.12
C LEU A 187 -17.64 -22.57 -13.56
N LYS A 188 -17.58 -23.21 -12.39
CA LYS A 188 -16.34 -23.52 -11.68
C LYS A 188 -16.38 -24.93 -11.09
N GLN A 189 -15.27 -25.40 -10.56
CA GLN A 189 -15.16 -26.70 -9.92
C GLN A 189 -14.40 -26.54 -8.60
N SER A 190 -14.86 -27.22 -7.57
CA SER A 190 -14.15 -27.29 -6.29
C SER A 190 -12.82 -28.03 -6.47
N ILE A 191 -11.75 -27.50 -5.88
CA ILE A 191 -10.44 -28.17 -5.82
C ILE A 191 -10.49 -29.33 -4.81
N TYR A 192 -11.29 -29.19 -3.75
CA TYR A 192 -11.42 -30.21 -2.72
C TYR A 192 -12.33 -31.36 -3.20
N GLY A 193 -11.78 -32.57 -3.22
CA GLY A 193 -12.45 -33.80 -3.62
C GLY A 193 -12.52 -33.99 -5.14
N TYR A 194 -12.45 -35.25 -5.59
CA TYR A 194 -12.70 -35.57 -6.99
C TYR A 194 -14.21 -35.53 -7.27
N ASN A 195 -14.63 -34.65 -8.17
CA ASN A 195 -16.00 -34.56 -8.62
C ASN A 195 -16.09 -34.97 -10.09
N SER A 196 -16.70 -36.12 -10.36
CA SER A 196 -16.93 -36.63 -11.73
C SER A 196 -17.91 -35.77 -12.53
N LYS A 197 -18.68 -34.90 -11.87
CA LYS A 197 -19.68 -34.02 -12.51
C LYS A 197 -19.06 -32.81 -13.22
N GLY A 198 -17.75 -32.61 -13.14
CA GLY A 198 -17.05 -31.51 -13.79
C GLY A 198 -17.40 -30.13 -13.20
N LYS A 199 -17.56 -29.12 -14.06
CA LYS A 199 -17.85 -27.74 -13.65
C LYS A 199 -19.32 -27.57 -13.28
N THR A 200 -19.59 -27.04 -12.09
CA THR A 200 -20.92 -26.70 -11.58
C THR A 200 -21.12 -25.17 -11.56
N PRO A 201 -22.37 -24.68 -11.48
CA PRO A 201 -22.65 -23.26 -11.36
C PRO A 201 -22.27 -22.72 -9.98
N PHE A 202 -21.54 -21.61 -9.97
CA PHE A 202 -21.18 -20.81 -8.81
C PHE A 202 -21.65 -19.37 -9.01
N LEU A 203 -21.83 -18.66 -7.90
CA LEU A 203 -22.12 -17.24 -7.84
C LEU A 203 -20.84 -16.52 -7.41
N LYS A 204 -20.34 -15.63 -8.26
CA LYS A 204 -19.28 -14.67 -7.93
C LYS A 204 -19.94 -13.46 -7.29
N VAL A 205 -19.77 -13.32 -5.98
CA VAL A 205 -20.32 -12.20 -5.21
C VAL A 205 -19.25 -11.11 -5.12
N THR A 206 -19.49 -9.96 -5.75
CA THR A 206 -18.58 -8.82 -5.70
C THR A 206 -19.06 -7.83 -4.64
N MET A 207 -18.19 -7.54 -3.67
CA MET A 207 -18.43 -6.66 -2.53
C MET A 207 -17.78 -5.29 -2.78
N VAL A 208 -18.28 -4.25 -2.09
CA VAL A 208 -17.71 -2.90 -2.17
C VAL A 208 -16.37 -2.83 -1.42
N LEU A 209 -16.33 -3.39 -0.21
CA LEU A 209 -15.16 -3.30 0.68
C LEU A 209 -14.67 -4.70 1.12
N PRO A 210 -13.34 -4.91 1.27
CA PRO A 210 -12.80 -6.21 1.65
C PRO A 210 -13.31 -6.69 3.01
N ARG A 211 -13.38 -5.77 3.99
CA ARG A 211 -13.89 -6.06 5.35
C ARG A 211 -15.34 -6.55 5.41
N LEU A 212 -16.13 -6.33 4.35
CA LEU A 212 -17.52 -6.77 4.28
C LEU A 212 -17.66 -8.24 3.84
N ILE A 213 -16.57 -8.88 3.39
CA ILE A 213 -16.59 -10.31 3.05
C ILE A 213 -16.87 -11.16 4.29
N ALA A 214 -16.23 -10.86 5.43
CA ALA A 214 -16.41 -11.64 6.66
C ALA A 214 -17.87 -11.68 7.17
N PRO A 215 -18.59 -10.54 7.32
CA PRO A 215 -20.00 -10.56 7.71
C PRO A 215 -20.88 -11.21 6.63
N ALA A 216 -20.64 -10.93 5.34
CA ALA A 216 -21.42 -11.53 4.26
C ALA A 216 -21.30 -13.06 4.26
N LYS A 217 -20.08 -13.60 4.41
CA LYS A 217 -19.81 -15.03 4.57
C LYS A 217 -20.63 -15.62 5.72
N ARG A 218 -20.50 -15.04 6.91
CA ARG A 218 -21.19 -15.54 8.12
C ARG A 218 -22.71 -15.58 7.94
N LEU A 219 -23.29 -14.54 7.36
CA LEU A 219 -24.74 -14.44 7.12
C LEU A 219 -25.23 -15.49 6.11
N LEU A 220 -24.44 -15.76 5.08
CA LEU A 220 -24.74 -16.80 4.08
C LEU A 220 -24.59 -18.22 4.66
N GLU A 221 -23.59 -18.46 5.51
CA GLU A 221 -23.38 -19.76 6.16
C GLU A 221 -24.48 -20.06 7.19
N THR A 222 -24.93 -19.05 7.93
CA THR A 222 -25.95 -19.20 8.99
C THR A 222 -27.39 -19.26 8.42
N GLY A 223 -27.59 -18.94 7.13
CA GLY A 223 -28.91 -18.92 6.50
C GLY A 223 -29.75 -17.70 6.90
N ASN A 224 -29.12 -16.54 7.13
CA ASN A 224 -29.81 -15.29 7.44
C ASN A 224 -30.19 -14.47 6.19
N VAL A 225 -29.92 -15.00 5.00
CA VAL A 225 -30.21 -14.36 3.72
C VAL A 225 -31.31 -15.15 3.02
N THR A 226 -32.51 -14.58 2.99
CA THR A 226 -33.66 -15.18 2.30
C THR A 226 -33.75 -14.68 0.86
N VAL A 227 -33.79 -15.61 -0.08
CA VAL A 227 -33.88 -15.33 -1.52
C VAL A 227 -35.04 -16.13 -2.09
N ASP A 228 -36.07 -15.47 -2.59
CA ASP A 228 -37.17 -16.16 -3.28
C ASP A 228 -36.71 -16.65 -4.66
N PRO A 229 -37.09 -17.89 -5.09
CA PRO A 229 -37.91 -18.90 -4.42
C PRO A 229 -37.13 -19.90 -3.53
N TYR A 230 -35.83 -19.69 -3.29
CA TYR A 230 -34.93 -20.65 -2.64
C TYR A 230 -35.01 -20.66 -1.10
N GLY A 231 -35.70 -19.69 -0.50
CA GLY A 231 -35.76 -19.53 0.96
C GLY A 231 -34.42 -19.07 1.53
N ALA A 232 -34.03 -19.59 2.68
CA ALA A 232 -32.79 -19.20 3.37
C ALA A 232 -31.84 -20.39 3.57
N PRO A 233 -31.28 -20.98 2.48
CA PRO A 233 -30.38 -22.11 2.61
C PRO A 233 -29.04 -21.67 3.19
N SER A 234 -28.35 -22.60 3.85
CA SER A 234 -26.94 -22.42 4.20
C SER A 234 -26.09 -22.60 2.94
N TYR A 235 -25.24 -21.62 2.65
CA TYR A 235 -24.41 -21.61 1.46
C TYR A 235 -22.98 -22.08 1.76
N ARG A 236 -22.41 -22.86 0.83
CA ARG A 236 -20.97 -23.19 0.85
C ARG A 236 -20.17 -22.06 0.21
N ILE A 237 -19.22 -21.52 0.96
CA ILE A 237 -18.41 -20.37 0.58
C ILE A 237 -17.01 -20.83 0.17
N PHE A 238 -16.49 -20.25 -0.90
CA PHE A 238 -15.20 -20.57 -1.49
C PHE A 238 -14.39 -19.29 -1.70
N GLU A 239 -13.07 -19.41 -1.57
CA GLU A 239 -12.14 -18.30 -1.80
C GLU A 239 -12.52 -17.05 -0.99
N SER A 240 -12.99 -17.18 0.26
CA SER A 240 -13.30 -15.99 1.09
C SER A 240 -12.10 -15.48 1.87
N ASN A 241 -11.07 -16.31 2.06
CA ASN A 241 -9.94 -16.09 2.97
C ASN A 241 -8.63 -15.78 2.23
N VAL A 242 -8.73 -15.15 1.06
CA VAL A 242 -7.55 -14.68 0.32
C VAL A 242 -7.52 -13.17 0.46
N ASP A 243 -6.34 -12.65 0.79
CA ASP A 243 -6.12 -11.22 0.96
C ASP A 243 -6.39 -10.47 -0.34
N PHE A 244 -6.83 -9.21 -0.19
CA PHE A 244 -7.33 -8.41 -1.29
C PHE A 244 -6.23 -8.09 -2.31
N GLU A 245 -5.04 -7.79 -1.81
CA GLU A 245 -3.82 -7.44 -2.55
C GLU A 245 -3.33 -8.64 -3.36
N ILE A 246 -3.26 -9.81 -2.73
CA ILE A 246 -2.84 -11.06 -3.37
C ILE A 246 -3.81 -11.39 -4.52
N ARG A 247 -5.10 -11.18 -4.31
CA ARG A 247 -6.12 -11.45 -5.33
C ARG A 247 -6.04 -10.51 -6.53
N GLU A 248 -5.77 -9.24 -6.31
CA GLU A 248 -5.55 -8.27 -7.40
C GLU A 248 -4.40 -8.77 -8.29
N LYS A 249 -3.27 -9.12 -7.67
CA LYS A 249 -2.07 -9.60 -8.35
C LYS A 249 -2.34 -10.86 -9.19
N GLU A 250 -3.04 -11.83 -8.62
CA GLU A 250 -3.37 -13.07 -9.34
C GLU A 250 -4.34 -12.85 -10.52
N GLN A 251 -5.31 -11.95 -10.37
CA GLN A 251 -6.23 -11.61 -11.47
C GLN A 251 -5.53 -10.92 -12.62
N ARG A 252 -4.59 -10.01 -12.33
CA ARG A 252 -3.79 -9.32 -13.35
C ARG A 252 -2.93 -10.31 -14.15
N LYS A 253 -2.28 -11.27 -13.48
CA LYS A 253 -1.53 -12.36 -14.14
C LYS A 253 -2.40 -13.27 -15.00
N LEU A 254 -3.64 -13.53 -14.58
CA LEU A 254 -4.55 -14.37 -15.37
C LEU A 254 -5.02 -13.67 -16.65
N GLY A 255 -5.18 -12.34 -16.62
CA GLY A 255 -5.44 -11.52 -17.79
C GLY A 255 -4.23 -11.38 -18.72
N ASN A 256 -3.05 -11.19 -18.14
CA ASN A 256 -1.78 -11.08 -18.86
C ASN A 256 -1.02 -12.41 -18.77
N LYS A 257 -1.29 -13.36 -19.67
CA LYS A 257 -0.50 -14.59 -19.81
C LYS A 257 0.92 -14.28 -20.35
N LYS A 258 1.74 -13.54 -19.61
CA LYS A 258 3.20 -13.41 -19.74
C LYS A 258 3.78 -12.96 -18.40
N LEU A 259 5.02 -13.40 -18.16
CA LEU A 259 5.75 -13.44 -16.89
C LEU A 259 5.99 -12.04 -16.28
N CYS A 260 6.34 -12.04 -15.00
CA CYS A 260 6.47 -10.92 -14.06
C CYS A 260 7.47 -9.80 -14.44
N GLU A 261 7.12 -8.96 -15.40
CA GLU A 261 7.59 -7.57 -15.52
C GLU A 261 6.35 -6.66 -15.42
N GLU A 262 6.41 -5.63 -14.56
CA GLU A 262 5.30 -4.69 -14.40
C GLU A 262 5.41 -3.57 -15.44
N ASP A 263 5.04 -3.90 -16.68
CA ASP A 263 5.00 -2.93 -17.76
C ASP A 263 3.68 -2.16 -17.72
N VAL A 264 3.74 -0.87 -17.40
CA VAL A 264 2.61 0.02 -17.59
C VAL A 264 2.79 0.74 -18.93
N PRO A 265 1.98 0.43 -19.96
CA PRO A 265 2.16 0.99 -21.30
C PRO A 265 1.92 2.49 -21.33
N ALA A 266 2.65 3.18 -22.22
CA ALA A 266 2.41 4.58 -22.54
C ALA A 266 0.96 4.79 -23.03
N ALA A 267 0.29 5.83 -22.53
CA ALA A 267 -1.07 6.24 -22.88
C ALA A 267 -2.17 5.21 -22.58
N SER A 268 -2.42 4.97 -21.29
CA SER A 268 -3.64 4.30 -20.86
C SER A 268 -4.75 5.34 -20.52
N SER A 269 -5.11 6.16 -21.53
CA SER A 269 -6.24 7.10 -21.51
C SER A 269 -6.69 7.45 -22.94
N ILE A 270 -8.02 7.38 -23.17
CA ILE A 270 -8.84 7.85 -24.33
C ILE A 270 -9.18 6.84 -25.45
N ALA A 271 -10.43 6.37 -25.35
CA ALA A 271 -11.46 6.10 -26.37
C ALA A 271 -11.11 5.82 -27.86
N ASN A 272 -11.67 4.71 -28.35
CA ASN A 272 -12.27 4.48 -29.68
C ASN A 272 -11.50 4.92 -30.94
N THR A 273 -10.63 4.05 -31.48
CA THR A 273 -10.74 3.53 -32.86
C THR A 273 -9.64 2.49 -33.12
N TRP A 274 -10.04 1.34 -33.67
CA TRP A 274 -9.14 0.30 -34.16
C TRP A 274 -8.46 0.74 -35.47
N LEU A 275 -7.14 0.53 -35.61
CA LEU A 275 -6.55 -0.10 -36.80
C LEU A 275 -5.05 -0.42 -36.62
N SER A 276 -4.78 -1.73 -36.60
CA SER A 276 -3.62 -2.41 -37.22
C SER A 276 -2.19 -2.13 -36.72
N ARG A 277 -1.62 -3.11 -36.02
CA ARG A 277 -0.50 -3.91 -36.55
C ARG A 277 -0.52 -5.34 -36.00
N LEU A 278 -0.72 -6.27 -36.92
CA LEU A 278 -0.93 -7.70 -36.77
C LEU A 278 0.31 -8.43 -37.29
N VAL A 279 0.89 -9.34 -36.48
CA VAL A 279 1.55 -10.57 -36.93
C VAL A 279 1.23 -11.66 -35.87
N LEU A 280 0.06 -12.34 -35.92
CA LEU A 280 -0.25 -13.68 -36.51
C LEU A 280 0.45 -14.87 -35.77
N ARG A 281 -0.16 -15.97 -35.27
CA ARG A 281 -1.50 -16.64 -35.20
C ARG A 281 -1.50 -17.56 -33.93
N PHE A 282 -2.57 -17.98 -33.23
CA PHE A 282 -3.81 -18.66 -33.62
C PHE A 282 -4.86 -18.68 -32.47
N ALA A 283 -6.14 -18.73 -32.89
CA ALA A 283 -7.36 -19.26 -32.23
C ALA A 283 -8.02 -18.49 -31.05
N ALA A 284 -9.29 -18.16 -31.30
CA ALA A 284 -10.23 -17.35 -30.54
C ALA A 284 -10.64 -17.91 -29.16
N VAL A 285 -10.93 -17.02 -28.19
CA VAL A 285 -12.20 -16.92 -27.45
C VAL A 285 -12.33 -15.47 -26.91
N SER A 286 -13.49 -14.87 -27.17
CA SER A 286 -13.95 -13.55 -26.72
C SER A 286 -14.23 -13.49 -25.21
N VAL A 287 -13.63 -12.55 -24.47
CA VAL A 287 -14.25 -11.87 -23.31
C VAL A 287 -13.65 -10.46 -23.15
N SER A 288 -14.52 -9.46 -23.13
CA SER A 288 -14.26 -8.04 -22.90
C SER A 288 -13.88 -7.73 -21.44
N GLY A 289 -12.74 -7.06 -21.24
CA GLY A 289 -12.34 -6.43 -19.97
C GLY A 289 -11.28 -5.37 -20.27
N TRP A 290 -11.55 -4.11 -19.92
CA TRP A 290 -10.68 -2.96 -20.17
C TRP A 290 -10.23 -2.40 -18.82
N PHE A 291 -8.91 -2.23 -18.64
CA PHE A 291 -8.28 -1.61 -17.48
C PHE A 291 -7.47 -0.40 -17.95
N PHE A 292 -7.52 0.71 -17.20
CA PHE A 292 -6.78 1.95 -17.47
C PHE A 292 -6.19 2.48 -16.15
N MET A 293 -4.99 3.05 -16.25
CA MET A 293 -4.04 3.45 -15.22
C MET A 293 -3.60 4.90 -15.48
N LEU A 294 -3.73 5.80 -14.51
CA LEU A 294 -3.22 7.17 -14.61
C LEU A 294 -2.32 7.49 -13.42
N PHE A 295 -1.09 7.92 -13.71
CA PHE A 295 -0.11 8.35 -12.72
C PHE A 295 -0.34 9.80 -12.34
N ARG A 296 -0.31 10.09 -11.04
CA ARG A 296 -0.21 11.45 -10.50
C ARG A 296 1.19 11.59 -9.93
N PHE A 297 2.08 12.25 -10.67
CA PHE A 297 3.37 12.67 -10.14
C PHE A 297 3.10 13.81 -9.15
N CYS A 298 3.50 13.61 -7.90
CA CYS A 298 3.58 14.71 -6.94
C CYS A 298 4.79 15.57 -7.35
N PRO A 299 4.66 16.91 -7.41
CA PRO A 299 5.76 17.80 -7.74
C PRO A 299 6.90 17.71 -6.72
#